data_AF-V4Y0L6-F1
#
_entry.id   AF-V4Y0L6-F1
#
_cell.length_a   1.000
_cell.length_b   1.000
_cell.length_c   1.000
_cell.angle_alpha   90.00
_cell.angle_beta   90.00
_cell.angle_gamma   90.00
#
_symmetry.space_group_name_H-M   'P 1'
#
loop_
_entity.id
_entity.type
_entity.pdbx_description
1 polymer ?
#
loop_
_entity_poly.entity_id
_entity_poly.type
_entity_poly.pdbx_seq_one_letter_code
_entity_poly.pdbx_strand_id
1 'polypeptide(L)'
;MQVLGQLGDTGAAESAIDVDAARQQARDGVRRAVAADGPPDIDPGEYVDGRPDLSAYVDRRTKTLTDLYGDLRATVGDDTELGRYAGFLRVEDAWMHGADLDALSQHLDYHTVIAYEPSRESAIERVQTADELVGAAPLHAGVLPGHPEIHDQDTVVRVVDGLASAGVDRISFYNYGLLPERNLNWIGEAINRCR
;
A
#
# COMPACT_ATOMS: atom_id res chain seq x y z
N MET A 1 32.57 -18.82 15.37
CA MET A 1 31.70 -18.28 14.31
C MET A 1 30.28 -18.33 14.83
N GLN A 2 29.95 -17.31 15.61
CA GLN A 2 28.80 -17.21 16.51
C GLN A 2 28.36 -15.75 16.37
N VAL A 3 27.23 -15.50 15.71
CA VAL A 3 26.44 -14.27 15.85
C VAL A 3 24.98 -14.63 15.57
N LEU A 4 24.34 -15.22 16.57
CA LEU A 4 22.92 -14.99 16.85
C LEU A 4 22.95 -14.10 18.10
N GLY A 5 22.77 -12.80 17.90
CA GLY A 5 22.89 -11.78 18.94
C GLY A 5 21.63 -10.93 18.98
N GLN A 6 20.75 -11.27 19.92
CA GLN A 6 19.95 -10.36 20.74
C GLN A 6 19.46 -9.06 20.08
N LEU A 7 18.21 -9.07 19.62
CA LEU A 7 17.39 -7.86 19.71
C LEU A 7 16.83 -7.79 21.13
N GLY A 8 17.09 -6.65 21.77
CA GLY A 8 16.94 -6.42 23.20
C GLY A 8 15.49 -6.45 23.67
N ASP A 9 15.36 -7.00 24.88
CA ASP A 9 14.19 -6.99 25.74
C ASP A 9 13.93 -5.57 26.26
N THR A 10 12.80 -4.97 25.88
CA THR A 10 12.18 -3.84 26.59
C THR A 10 10.65 -3.98 26.55
N GLY A 11 10.09 -4.68 27.55
CA GLY A 11 8.96 -4.16 28.32
C GLY A 11 7.54 -4.27 27.72
N ALA A 12 7.03 -5.49 27.60
CA ALA A 12 5.68 -5.93 27.97
C ALA A 12 5.58 -7.41 27.56
N ALA A 13 4.94 -8.25 28.37
CA ALA A 13 4.73 -9.65 28.00
C ALA A 13 3.80 -9.72 26.78
N GLU A 14 4.36 -9.64 25.58
CA GLU A 14 3.69 -10.08 24.36
C GLU A 14 3.33 -11.54 24.59
N SER A 15 2.04 -11.87 24.53
CA SER A 15 1.60 -13.26 24.44
C SER A 15 2.47 -13.93 23.38
N ALA A 16 3.27 -14.92 23.78
CA ALA A 16 4.19 -15.58 22.86
C ALA A 16 3.37 -16.16 21.71
N ILE A 17 3.43 -15.50 20.56
CA ILE A 17 2.70 -15.90 19.36
C ILE A 17 3.20 -17.28 18.98
N ASP A 18 2.29 -18.25 18.83
CA ASP A 18 2.65 -19.57 18.31
C ASP A 18 2.84 -19.46 16.78
N VAL A 19 4.06 -19.08 16.39
CA VAL A 19 4.44 -18.91 14.99
C VAL A 19 4.32 -20.21 14.21
N ASP A 20 4.51 -21.37 14.84
CA ASP A 20 4.38 -22.66 14.17
C ASP A 20 2.90 -23.01 13.94
N ALA A 21 2.01 -22.71 14.89
CA ALA A 21 0.57 -22.81 14.69
C ALA A 21 0.09 -21.86 13.57
N ALA A 22 0.49 -20.59 13.60
CA ALA A 22 0.16 -19.61 12.55
C ALA A 22 0.65 -20.07 11.17
N ARG A 23 1.89 -20.58 11.09
CA ARG A 23 2.46 -21.14 9.85
C ARG A 23 1.65 -22.33 9.35
N GLN A 24 1.27 -23.25 10.23
CA GLN A 24 0.49 -24.43 9.85
C GLN A 24 -0.89 -24.02 9.35
N GLN A 25 -1.56 -23.12 10.05
CA GLN A 25 -2.84 -22.52 9.66
C GLN A 25 -2.76 -21.88 8.27
N ALA A 26 -1.78 -21.02 8.00
CA ALA A 26 -1.60 -20.41 6.68
C ALA A 26 -1.36 -21.45 5.57
N ARG A 27 -0.53 -22.47 5.84
CA ARG A 27 -0.27 -23.57 4.88
C ARG A 27 -1.54 -24.33 4.55
N ASP A 28 -2.38 -24.61 5.53
CA ASP A 28 -3.63 -25.33 5.33
C ASP A 28 -4.63 -24.51 4.52
N GLY A 29 -4.67 -23.19 4.72
CA GLY A 29 -5.45 -22.26 3.89
C GLY A 29 -5.00 -22.29 2.42
N VAL A 30 -3.70 -22.15 2.18
CA VAL A 30 -3.13 -22.21 0.83
C VAL A 30 -3.37 -23.57 0.18
N ARG A 31 -3.16 -24.68 0.91
CA ARG A 31 -3.44 -26.03 0.39
C ARG A 31 -4.90 -26.20 0.00
N ARG A 32 -5.83 -25.71 0.83
CA ARG A 32 -7.27 -25.73 0.52
C ARG A 32 -7.58 -24.90 -0.71
N ALA A 33 -7.00 -23.71 -0.84
CA ALA A 33 -7.19 -22.84 -2.00
C ALA A 33 -6.70 -23.52 -3.29
N VAL A 34 -5.52 -24.13 -3.25
CA VAL A 34 -4.89 -24.80 -4.40
C VAL A 34 -5.60 -26.11 -4.78
N ALA A 35 -6.12 -26.84 -3.79
CA ALA A 35 -6.82 -28.09 -4.02
C ALA A 35 -8.29 -27.91 -4.45
N ALA A 36 -8.81 -26.68 -4.45
CA ALA A 36 -10.17 -26.40 -4.87
C ALA A 36 -10.33 -26.62 -6.39
N ASP A 37 -11.39 -27.32 -6.79
CA ASP A 37 -11.81 -27.39 -8.18
C ASP A 37 -12.52 -26.07 -8.54
N GLY A 38 -11.79 -25.13 -9.15
CA GLY A 38 -12.28 -23.81 -9.51
C GLY A 38 -11.72 -22.68 -8.63
N PRO A 39 -12.25 -21.45 -8.74
CA PRO A 39 -11.81 -20.34 -7.89
C PRO A 39 -11.97 -20.70 -6.41
N PRO A 40 -10.94 -20.50 -5.58
CA PRO A 40 -11.02 -20.83 -4.17
C PRO A 40 -12.02 -19.90 -3.47
N ASP A 41 -13.01 -20.50 -2.82
CA ASP A 41 -13.98 -19.81 -1.95
C ASP A 41 -13.35 -19.59 -0.56
N ILE A 42 -12.33 -18.74 -0.51
CA ILE A 42 -11.64 -18.34 0.73
C ILE A 42 -11.42 -16.84 0.67
N ASP A 43 -12.13 -16.08 1.51
CA ASP A 43 -11.77 -14.71 1.81
C ASP A 43 -10.57 -14.69 2.78
N PRO A 44 -9.44 -14.06 2.43
CA PRO A 44 -8.26 -14.05 3.30
C PRO A 44 -8.49 -13.35 4.64
N GLY A 45 -9.32 -12.31 4.68
CA GLY A 45 -9.64 -11.59 5.91
C GLY A 45 -10.41 -12.46 6.88
N GLU A 46 -11.54 -13.02 6.43
CA GLU A 46 -12.34 -13.97 7.23
C GLU A 46 -11.53 -15.20 7.65
N TYR A 47 -10.63 -15.68 6.78
CA TYR A 47 -9.76 -16.81 7.08
C TYR A 47 -8.80 -16.51 8.23
N VAL A 48 -8.23 -15.31 8.26
CA VAL A 48 -7.31 -14.83 9.30
C VAL A 48 -8.07 -14.55 10.59
N ASP A 49 -9.20 -13.85 10.53
CA ASP A 49 -10.01 -13.48 11.70
C ASP A 49 -10.52 -14.71 12.47
N GLY A 50 -10.84 -15.79 11.76
CA GLY A 50 -11.26 -17.05 12.37
C GLY A 50 -10.13 -17.84 13.07
N ARG A 51 -8.89 -17.33 13.09
CA ARG A 51 -7.69 -18.07 13.53
C ARG A 51 -6.79 -17.21 14.42
N PRO A 52 -6.89 -17.35 15.76
CA PRO A 52 -6.21 -16.47 16.71
C PRO A 52 -4.69 -16.37 16.52
N ASP A 53 -3.99 -17.50 16.31
CA ASP A 53 -2.52 -17.47 16.16
C ASP A 53 -2.10 -16.78 14.85
N LEU A 54 -2.83 -17.03 13.75
CA LEU A 54 -2.57 -16.39 12.47
C LEU A 54 -2.90 -14.89 12.50
N SER A 55 -4.01 -14.50 13.13
CA SER A 55 -4.37 -13.09 13.36
C SER A 55 -3.30 -12.39 14.20
N ALA A 56 -2.90 -12.96 15.35
CA ALA A 56 -1.84 -12.41 16.18
C ALA A 56 -0.49 -12.30 15.44
N TYR A 57 -0.19 -13.24 14.54
CA TYR A 57 0.98 -13.16 13.68
C TYR A 57 0.91 -12.04 12.64
N VAL A 58 -0.27 -11.79 12.05
CA VAL A 58 -0.51 -10.64 11.16
C VAL A 58 -0.34 -9.32 11.91
N ASP A 59 -0.90 -9.19 13.10
CA ASP A 59 -0.75 -8.01 13.96
C ASP A 59 0.71 -7.75 14.32
N ARG A 60 1.47 -8.80 14.62
CA ARG A 60 2.91 -8.67 14.87
C ARG A 60 3.67 -8.20 13.63
N ARG A 61 3.27 -8.62 12.43
CA ARG A 61 3.87 -8.14 11.18
C ARG A 61 3.58 -6.66 10.95
N THR A 62 2.35 -6.22 11.16
CA THR A 62 1.98 -4.79 11.02
C THR A 62 2.70 -3.93 12.04
N LYS A 63 2.79 -4.38 13.29
CA LYS A 63 3.61 -3.72 14.32
C LYS A 63 5.08 -3.66 13.96
N THR A 64 5.66 -4.77 13.49
CA THR A 64 7.08 -4.82 13.09
C THR A 64 7.39 -3.81 11.98
N LEU A 65 6.50 -3.67 10.98
CA LEU A 65 6.68 -2.68 9.93
C LEU A 65 6.54 -1.25 10.46
N THR A 66 5.58 -1.02 11.37
CA THR A 66 5.39 0.28 12.03
C THR A 66 6.64 0.69 12.80
N ASP A 67 7.18 -0.21 13.63
CA ASP A 67 8.41 0.02 14.39
C ASP A 67 9.60 0.33 13.45
N LEU A 68 9.72 -0.39 12.32
CA LEU A 68 10.73 -0.10 11.30
C LEU A 68 10.61 1.31 10.71
N TYR A 69 9.38 1.78 10.43
CA TYR A 69 9.17 3.15 9.95
C TYR A 69 9.48 4.20 11.03
N GLY A 70 9.24 3.89 12.30
CA GLY A 70 9.70 4.69 13.43
C GLY A 70 11.23 4.81 13.46
N ASP A 71 11.95 3.69 13.30
CA ASP A 71 13.42 3.68 13.23
C ASP A 71 13.95 4.44 12.01
N LEU A 72 13.31 4.26 10.84
CA LEU A 72 13.65 5.03 9.63
C LEU A 72 13.46 6.52 9.88
N ARG A 73 12.34 6.93 10.48
CA ARG A 73 12.07 8.34 10.78
C ARG A 73 13.13 8.92 11.73
N ALA A 74 13.42 8.22 12.82
CA ALA A 74 14.46 8.63 13.77
C ALA A 74 15.84 8.74 13.12
N THR A 75 16.12 7.93 12.11
CA THR A 75 17.40 7.93 11.38
C THR A 75 17.50 9.06 10.36
N VAL A 76 16.46 9.30 9.57
CA VAL A 76 16.49 10.36 8.52
C VAL A 76 16.25 11.76 9.09
N GLY A 77 15.65 11.86 10.28
CA GLY A 77 15.35 13.12 10.95
C GLY A 77 14.22 13.89 10.29
N ASP A 78 13.89 15.06 10.88
CA ASP A 78 12.71 15.82 10.45
C ASP A 78 12.88 16.66 9.19
N ASP A 79 14.12 16.84 8.74
CA ASP A 79 14.46 17.64 7.56
C ASP A 79 14.28 16.88 6.23
N THR A 80 13.93 15.58 6.28
CA THR A 80 13.75 14.73 5.10
C THR A 80 12.33 14.20 5.02
N GLU A 81 11.61 14.50 3.93
CA GLU A 81 10.29 13.90 3.69
C GLU A 81 10.40 12.37 3.56
N LEU A 82 9.60 11.65 4.35
CA LEU A 82 9.48 10.20 4.30
C LEU A 82 8.05 9.84 3.89
N GLY A 83 7.90 9.19 2.75
CA GLY A 83 6.61 8.72 2.24
C GLY A 83 6.61 7.24 1.87
N ARG A 84 5.41 6.68 1.74
CA ARG A 84 5.19 5.27 1.39
C ARG A 84 4.15 5.11 0.29
N TYR A 85 4.33 4.10 -0.57
CA TYR A 85 3.30 3.72 -1.53
C TYR A 85 2.17 2.88 -0.89
N ALA A 86 0.92 3.16 -1.24
CA ALA A 86 -0.26 2.40 -0.85
C ALA A 86 -1.01 1.85 -2.09
N GLY A 87 -1.67 0.71 -1.93
CA GLY A 87 -2.43 0.05 -3.00
C GLY A 87 -1.61 -0.82 -3.95
N PHE A 88 -0.64 -1.63 -3.48
CA PHE A 88 -0.03 -2.62 -4.40
C PHE A 88 -1.04 -3.69 -4.87
N LEU A 89 -2.01 -4.03 -4.02
CA LEU A 89 -3.22 -4.76 -4.37
C LEU A 89 -4.39 -3.77 -4.32
N ARG A 90 -5.42 -4.05 -3.52
CA ARG A 90 -6.37 -3.05 -3.07
C ARG A 90 -5.79 -2.26 -1.89
N VAL A 91 -6.33 -1.08 -1.63
CA VAL A 91 -5.81 -0.21 -0.57
C VAL A 91 -6.13 -0.80 0.81
N GLU A 92 -7.35 -1.31 0.96
CA GLU A 92 -7.89 -2.03 2.11
C GLU A 92 -7.15 -3.33 2.45
N ASP A 93 -6.41 -3.90 1.49
CA ASP A 93 -5.61 -5.12 1.69
C ASP A 93 -4.17 -4.81 2.15
N ALA A 94 -3.86 -3.57 2.55
CA ALA A 94 -2.52 -3.18 2.99
C ALA A 94 -1.95 -4.08 4.10
N TRP A 95 -2.80 -4.60 4.98
CA TRP A 95 -2.44 -5.53 6.05
C TRP A 95 -1.81 -6.84 5.52
N MET A 96 -2.16 -7.29 4.31
CA MET A 96 -1.58 -8.51 3.71
C MET A 96 -0.07 -8.34 3.46
N HIS A 97 0.35 -7.10 3.17
CA HIS A 97 1.75 -6.70 3.04
C HIS A 97 2.38 -6.30 4.38
N GLY A 98 1.66 -6.47 5.49
CA GLY A 98 2.10 -6.10 6.83
C GLY A 98 2.05 -4.61 7.10
N ALA A 99 1.17 -3.86 6.44
CA ALA A 99 1.01 -2.43 6.68
C ALA A 99 -0.34 -2.12 7.32
N ASP A 100 -0.27 -1.44 8.47
CA ASP A 100 -1.36 -0.67 9.04
C ASP A 100 -1.16 0.78 8.59
N LEU A 101 -2.04 1.29 7.72
CA LEU A 101 -1.84 2.59 7.09
C LEU A 101 -1.93 3.75 8.07
N ASP A 102 -2.84 3.69 9.03
CA ASP A 102 -3.02 4.71 10.07
C ASP A 102 -1.84 4.70 11.06
N ALA A 103 -1.42 3.52 11.52
CA ALA A 103 -0.27 3.41 12.41
C ALA A 103 1.02 3.93 11.75
N LEU A 104 1.22 3.63 10.45
CA LEU A 104 2.37 4.12 9.70
C LEU A 104 2.35 5.63 9.51
N SER A 105 1.18 6.26 9.42
CA SER A 105 1.05 7.71 9.28
C SER A 105 1.64 8.50 10.44
N GLN A 106 1.87 7.87 11.60
CA GLN A 106 2.57 8.51 12.73
C GLN A 106 4.06 8.77 12.45
N HIS A 107 4.62 8.14 11.42
CA HIS A 107 6.04 8.22 11.07
C HIS A 107 6.28 8.73 9.64
N LEU A 108 5.21 9.03 8.90
CA LEU A 108 5.25 9.41 7.49
C LEU A 108 4.74 10.83 7.29
N ASP A 109 5.37 11.53 6.36
CA ASP A 109 4.93 12.84 5.92
C ASP A 109 3.79 12.74 4.87
N TYR A 110 3.68 11.60 4.17
CA TYR A 110 2.61 11.33 3.21
C TYR A 110 2.51 9.84 2.80
N HIS A 111 1.38 9.45 2.20
CA HIS A 111 1.27 8.23 1.40
C HIS A 111 1.06 8.57 -0.09
N THR A 112 1.66 7.78 -0.98
CA THR A 112 1.40 7.85 -2.42
C THR A 112 0.52 6.68 -2.84
N VAL A 113 -0.74 6.97 -3.16
CA VAL A 113 -1.69 5.98 -3.69
C VAL A 113 -1.27 5.59 -5.11
N ILE A 114 -1.14 4.30 -5.37
CA ILE A 114 -0.88 3.77 -6.71
C ILE A 114 -2.19 3.86 -7.53
N ALA A 115 -2.54 5.03 -8.04
CA ALA A 115 -3.73 5.26 -8.86
C ALA A 115 -3.52 4.84 -10.34
N TYR A 116 -3.06 3.60 -10.54
CA TYR A 116 -2.88 3.03 -11.88
C TYR A 116 -4.21 2.46 -12.35
N GLU A 117 -5.10 3.37 -12.72
CA GLU A 117 -6.49 3.05 -13.00
C GLU A 117 -6.87 3.45 -14.43
N PRO A 118 -7.79 2.72 -15.08
CA PRO A 118 -8.16 2.97 -16.48
C PRO A 118 -9.12 4.15 -16.64
N SER A 119 -9.60 4.74 -15.54
CA SER A 119 -10.62 5.81 -15.56
C SER A 119 -10.41 6.84 -14.44
N ARG A 120 -11.03 8.02 -14.61
CA ARG A 120 -11.07 9.09 -13.61
C ARG A 120 -11.73 8.59 -12.33
N GLU A 121 -12.88 7.94 -12.49
CA GLU A 121 -13.74 7.51 -11.39
C GLU A 121 -13.01 6.49 -10.52
N SER A 122 -12.39 5.47 -11.14
CA SER A 122 -11.61 4.46 -10.41
C SER A 122 -10.38 5.06 -9.72
N ALA A 123 -9.70 6.03 -10.34
CA ALA A 123 -8.58 6.71 -9.70
C ALA A 123 -9.00 7.52 -8.46
N ILE A 124 -10.15 8.21 -8.54
CA ILE A 124 -10.72 8.98 -7.42
C ILE A 124 -11.15 8.03 -6.30
N GLU A 125 -11.92 7.00 -6.62
CA GLU A 125 -12.40 6.00 -5.65
C GLU A 125 -11.23 5.44 -4.84
N ARG A 126 -10.14 5.11 -5.52
CA ARG A 126 -8.96 4.53 -4.89
C ARG A 126 -8.22 5.47 -3.95
N VAL A 127 -8.20 6.77 -4.25
CA VAL A 127 -7.67 7.78 -3.31
C VAL A 127 -8.62 7.98 -2.14
N GLN A 128 -9.93 7.98 -2.36
CA GLN A 128 -10.93 8.11 -1.29
C GLN A 128 -10.87 6.93 -0.32
N THR A 129 -10.75 5.70 -0.83
CA THR A 129 -10.52 4.52 0.01
C THR A 129 -9.25 4.65 0.83
N ALA A 130 -8.19 5.26 0.28
CA ALA A 130 -6.97 5.51 1.05
C ALA A 130 -7.19 6.58 2.12
N ASP A 131 -7.91 7.65 1.83
CA ASP A 131 -8.20 8.74 2.76
C ASP A 131 -8.92 8.24 4.01
N GLU A 132 -9.83 7.27 3.84
CA GLU A 132 -10.53 6.60 4.95
C GLU A 132 -9.61 5.74 5.83
N LEU A 133 -8.42 5.35 5.34
CA LEU A 133 -7.53 4.38 5.98
C LEU A 133 -6.19 4.97 6.47
N VAL A 134 -5.71 6.09 5.92
CA VAL A 134 -4.38 6.65 6.25
C VAL A 134 -4.39 7.65 7.42
N GLY A 135 -5.55 7.89 8.06
CA GLY A 135 -5.65 8.83 9.16
C GLY A 135 -5.35 10.27 8.72
N ALA A 136 -4.43 10.95 9.41
CA ALA A 136 -4.16 12.38 9.19
C ALA A 136 -3.02 12.69 8.17
N ALA A 137 -2.34 11.68 7.63
CA ALA A 137 -1.24 11.90 6.71
C ALA A 137 -1.74 12.34 5.33
N PRO A 138 -1.13 13.37 4.70
CA PRO A 138 -1.44 13.78 3.33
C PRO A 138 -1.36 12.65 2.30
N LEU A 139 -2.21 12.73 1.28
CA LEU A 139 -2.23 11.81 0.16
C LEU A 139 -1.65 12.44 -1.11
N HIS A 140 -0.76 11.68 -1.74
CA HIS A 140 -0.27 11.89 -3.09
C HIS A 140 -0.83 10.77 -3.99
N ALA A 141 -0.75 10.95 -5.30
CA ALA A 141 -1.11 9.90 -6.27
C ALA A 141 0.01 9.62 -7.27
N GLY A 142 0.18 8.35 -7.61
CA GLY A 142 0.97 7.87 -8.73
C GLY A 142 0.06 7.44 -9.87
N VAL A 143 0.28 7.97 -11.06
CA VAL A 143 -0.46 7.62 -12.28
C VAL A 143 0.47 6.92 -13.25
N LEU A 144 0.00 5.86 -13.90
CA LEU A 144 0.66 5.24 -15.05
C LEU A 144 -0.02 5.74 -16.34
N PRO A 145 0.54 6.74 -17.04
CA PRO A 145 -0.12 7.38 -18.17
C PRO A 145 0.10 6.59 -19.46
N GLY A 146 -0.28 5.32 -19.48
CA GLY A 146 -0.07 4.41 -20.60
C GLY A 146 -0.52 2.98 -20.32
N HIS A 147 -0.13 2.06 -21.22
CA HIS A 147 -0.47 0.63 -21.13
C HIS A 147 0.02 0.02 -19.80
N PRO A 148 -0.73 -0.91 -19.18
CA PRO A 148 -1.97 -1.53 -19.68
C PRO A 148 -3.23 -0.71 -19.45
N GLU A 149 -3.25 0.22 -18.51
CA GLU A 149 -4.51 0.82 -18.04
C GLU A 149 -5.04 1.92 -18.94
N ILE A 150 -4.16 2.76 -19.50
CA ILE A 150 -4.55 3.93 -20.27
C ILE A 150 -4.04 3.84 -21.72
N HIS A 151 -4.94 4.09 -22.67
CA HIS A 151 -4.67 3.93 -24.10
C HIS A 151 -4.74 5.24 -24.90
N ASP A 152 -5.12 6.35 -24.29
CA ASP A 152 -5.30 7.64 -24.96
C ASP A 152 -4.99 8.85 -24.03
N GLN A 153 -4.76 10.00 -24.66
CA GLN A 153 -4.42 11.25 -23.99
C GLN A 153 -5.56 11.78 -23.11
N ASP A 154 -6.79 11.75 -23.60
CA ASP A 154 -7.93 12.37 -22.91
C ASP A 154 -8.20 11.67 -21.59
N THR A 155 -7.99 10.36 -21.52
CA THR A 155 -8.07 9.58 -20.29
C THR A 155 -7.01 10.02 -19.27
N VAL A 156 -5.75 10.25 -19.67
CA VAL A 156 -4.72 10.80 -18.76
C VAL A 156 -5.15 12.15 -18.20
N VAL A 157 -5.63 13.05 -19.06
CA VAL A 157 -6.11 14.38 -18.63
C VAL A 157 -7.25 14.26 -17.62
N ARG A 158 -8.27 13.43 -17.90
CA ARG A 158 -9.42 13.25 -17.01
C ARG A 158 -9.03 12.66 -15.65
N VAL A 159 -8.09 11.72 -15.62
CA VAL A 159 -7.56 11.12 -14.38
C VAL A 159 -6.83 12.17 -13.55
N VAL A 160 -5.88 12.90 -14.15
CA VAL A 160 -5.11 13.93 -13.43
C VAL A 160 -6.02 15.04 -12.89
N ASP A 161 -6.96 15.52 -13.72
CA ASP A 161 -7.95 16.53 -13.31
C ASP A 161 -8.86 16.01 -12.18
N GLY A 162 -9.24 14.73 -12.24
CA GLY A 162 -10.05 14.09 -11.21
C GLY A 162 -9.35 13.99 -9.86
N LEU A 163 -8.09 13.55 -9.87
CA LEU A 163 -7.26 13.47 -8.67
C LEU A 163 -7.03 14.85 -8.06
N ALA A 164 -6.70 15.85 -8.87
CA ALA A 164 -6.55 17.23 -8.41
C ALA A 164 -7.86 17.78 -7.82
N SER A 165 -8.99 17.55 -8.49
CA SER A 165 -10.32 17.94 -7.99
C SER A 165 -10.72 17.23 -6.69
N ALA A 166 -10.18 16.04 -6.45
CA ALA A 166 -10.38 15.26 -5.22
C ALA A 166 -9.45 15.71 -4.07
N GLY A 167 -8.64 16.76 -4.26
CA GLY A 167 -7.76 17.30 -3.21
C GLY A 167 -6.37 16.67 -3.16
N VAL A 168 -5.95 15.94 -4.19
CA VAL A 168 -4.58 15.40 -4.25
C VAL A 168 -3.60 16.49 -4.67
N ASP A 169 -2.79 16.95 -3.72
CA ASP A 169 -1.86 18.07 -3.92
C ASP A 169 -0.59 17.71 -4.72
N ARG A 170 -0.21 16.42 -4.74
CA ARG A 170 0.97 15.94 -5.48
C ARG A 170 0.61 14.72 -6.33
N ILE A 171 0.74 14.88 -7.65
CA ILE A 171 0.56 13.80 -8.62
C ILE A 171 1.90 13.52 -9.30
N SER A 172 2.27 12.24 -9.33
CA SER A 172 3.51 11.73 -9.93
C SER A 172 3.17 10.77 -11.07
N PHE A 173 4.06 10.71 -12.08
CA PHE A 173 3.89 9.80 -13.22
C PHE A 173 4.91 8.66 -13.15
N TYR A 174 4.42 7.44 -13.09
CA TYR A 174 5.25 6.25 -13.03
C TYR A 174 5.77 5.84 -14.40
N ASN A 175 6.93 5.18 -14.38
CA ASN A 175 7.55 4.55 -15.54
C ASN A 175 8.01 5.51 -16.65
N TYR A 176 8.34 6.76 -16.30
CA TYR A 176 8.75 7.81 -17.24
C TYR A 176 9.82 7.36 -18.26
N GLY A 177 10.79 6.53 -17.82
CA GLY A 177 11.86 6.03 -18.69
C GLY A 177 11.47 4.95 -19.71
N LEU A 178 10.31 4.31 -19.56
CA LEU A 178 9.81 3.28 -20.50
C LEU A 178 8.58 3.73 -21.30
N LEU A 179 8.03 4.90 -20.97
CA LEU A 179 6.91 5.45 -21.71
C LEU A 179 7.34 5.85 -23.13
N PRO A 180 6.56 5.50 -24.17
CA PRO A 180 6.78 6.05 -25.49
C PRO A 180 6.68 7.59 -25.47
N GLU A 181 7.41 8.27 -26.33
CA GLU A 181 7.44 9.74 -26.40
C GLU A 181 6.05 10.38 -26.48
N ARG A 182 5.11 9.75 -27.21
CA ARG A 182 3.72 10.22 -27.28
C ARG A 182 3.04 10.35 -25.92
N ASN A 183 3.36 9.45 -24.97
CA ASN A 183 2.79 9.46 -23.63
C ASN A 183 3.36 10.61 -22.79
N LEU A 184 4.58 11.08 -23.09
CA LEU A 184 5.14 12.28 -22.48
C LEU A 184 4.36 13.54 -22.91
N ASN A 185 3.89 13.59 -24.17
CA ASN A 185 3.00 14.65 -24.62
C ASN A 185 1.65 14.61 -23.89
N TRP A 186 1.14 13.42 -23.58
CA TRP A 186 -0.10 13.29 -22.80
C TRP A 186 0.05 13.83 -21.38
N ILE A 187 1.19 13.53 -20.73
CA ILE A 187 1.55 14.10 -19.43
C ILE A 187 1.61 15.62 -19.51
N GLY A 188 2.30 16.16 -20.53
CA GLY A 188 2.41 17.60 -20.75
C GLY A 188 1.04 18.27 -20.91
N GLU A 189 0.13 17.66 -21.67
CA GLU A 189 -1.23 18.17 -21.82
C GLU A 189 -2.00 18.16 -20.50
N ALA A 190 -1.91 17.08 -19.73
CA ALA A 190 -2.57 16.98 -18.43
C ALA A 190 -2.09 18.07 -17.45
N ILE A 191 -0.77 18.28 -17.37
CA ILE A 191 -0.18 19.32 -16.52
C ILE A 191 -0.65 20.72 -16.94
N ASN A 192 -0.72 21.01 -18.23
CA ASN A 192 -1.12 22.33 -18.72
C ASN A 192 -2.60 22.65 -18.48
N ARG A 193 -3.46 21.63 -18.44
CA ARG A 193 -4.91 21.79 -18.24
C ARG A 193 -5.32 21.81 -16.77
N CYS A 194 -4.54 21.20 -15.89
CA CYS A 194 -4.85 21.06 -14.46
C CYS A 194 -4.10 22.08 -13.59
N ARG A 195 -3.54 23.14 -14.19
CA ARG A 195 -2.91 24.28 -13.50
C ARG A 195 -3.92 25.37 -13.17
#